data_AF-D3S1A3-F1
#
_entry.id   AF-D3S1A3-F1
#
_cell.length_a   1.000
_cell.length_b   1.000
_cell.length_c   1.000
_cell.angle_alpha   90.00
_cell.angle_beta   90.00
_cell.angle_gamma   90.00
#
_symmetry.space_group_name_H-M   'P 1'
#
loop_
_entity.id
_entity.type
_entity.pdbx_description
1 polymer ?
#
loop_
_entity_poly.entity_id
_entity_poly.type
_entity_poly.pdbx_seq_one_letter_code
_entity_poly.pdbx_strand_id
1 'polypeptide(L)'
;MLQMCGGMSLRSVNKNGLISLLGGDKEAERAVELLIKYSKEGVIPKEELDEELVILFESEKLAFPIKSEKDSLSWGSRFLAVEDLEIPYVIRIIFSEFCGWREAVEKYFSLIGEKDPKVFVKIVEEVFERRKYSFITGEALTEISLKYGKEPGAVIAELKGAGVISPFAGCGRSLSKLAKLIGFPIYEINRFLLKMYEKSL
;
A
#
# COMPACT_ATOMS: atom_id res chain seq x y z
N MET A 1 28.48 12.39 12.58
CA MET A 1 29.25 11.84 11.45
C MET A 1 28.23 11.24 10.49
N LEU A 2 27.79 12.05 9.52
CA LEU A 2 26.74 11.68 8.56
C LEU A 2 27.36 10.80 7.48
N GLN A 3 27.07 9.50 7.49
CA GLN A 3 27.49 8.61 6.43
C GLN A 3 26.48 8.75 5.29
N MET A 4 26.90 9.44 4.24
CA MET A 4 26.16 9.56 2.99
C MET A 4 26.17 8.20 2.29
N CYS A 5 25.00 7.60 2.11
CA CYS A 5 24.81 6.47 1.21
C CYS A 5 24.87 6.99 -0.24
N GLY A 6 26.03 6.83 -0.87
CA GLY A 6 26.18 6.93 -2.32
C GLY A 6 25.98 5.56 -2.97
N GLY A 7 25.06 5.48 -3.93
CA GLY A 7 24.95 4.32 -4.81
C GLY A 7 23.55 4.12 -5.40
N MET A 8 23.41 4.52 -6.68
CA MET A 8 22.29 4.32 -7.62
C MET A 8 21.14 5.33 -7.50
N SER A 9 20.87 5.96 -8.64
CA SER A 9 19.94 7.07 -8.86
C SER A 9 18.49 6.70 -8.56
N LEU A 10 18.11 6.81 -7.28
CA LEU A 10 16.73 6.91 -6.82
C LEU A 10 16.26 8.33 -7.12
N ARG A 11 15.30 8.51 -8.03
CA ARG A 11 14.63 9.80 -8.17
C ARG A 11 13.86 10.03 -6.88
N SER A 12 14.40 10.84 -5.96
CA SER A 12 13.67 11.32 -4.80
C SER A 12 12.32 11.86 -5.26
N VAL A 13 11.24 11.32 -4.70
CA VAL A 13 9.87 11.70 -5.08
C VAL A 13 9.58 13.04 -4.42
N ASN A 14 9.44 14.12 -5.18
CA ASN A 14 9.12 15.43 -4.59
C ASN A 14 7.60 15.61 -4.37
N LYS A 15 7.22 16.57 -3.51
CA LYS A 15 5.82 16.88 -3.18
C LYS A 15 4.94 17.06 -4.43
N ASN A 16 5.43 17.78 -5.44
CA ASN A 16 4.68 18.04 -6.67
C ASN A 16 4.44 16.76 -7.50
N GLY A 17 5.39 15.84 -7.49
CA GLY A 17 5.25 14.52 -8.10
C GLY A 17 4.16 13.69 -7.43
N LEU A 18 4.05 13.74 -6.09
CA LEU A 18 2.98 13.08 -5.34
C LEU A 18 1.61 13.69 -5.65
N ILE A 19 1.51 15.02 -5.64
CA ILE A 19 0.28 15.75 -5.99
C ILE A 19 -0.18 15.36 -7.41
N SER A 20 0.73 15.36 -8.38
CA SER A 20 0.44 14.95 -9.76
C SER A 20 0.03 13.48 -9.88
N LEU A 21 0.55 12.60 -9.03
CA LEU A 21 0.17 11.18 -9.01
C LEU A 21 -1.27 10.95 -8.53
N LEU A 22 -1.77 11.85 -7.69
CA LEU A 22 -3.11 11.82 -7.11
C LEU A 22 -4.15 12.61 -7.92
N GLY A 23 -3.76 13.23 -9.04
CA GLY A 23 -4.68 13.95 -9.94
C GLY A 23 -4.31 15.41 -10.17
N GLY A 24 -3.54 16.01 -9.25
CA GLY A 24 -3.05 17.39 -9.39
C GLY A 24 -4.07 18.48 -9.09
N ASP A 25 -5.18 18.14 -8.45
CA ASP A 25 -6.19 19.09 -7.99
C ASP A 25 -5.97 19.52 -6.53
N LYS A 26 -6.87 20.36 -6.02
CA LYS A 26 -6.81 20.87 -4.64
C LYS A 26 -6.94 19.76 -3.60
N GLU A 27 -7.70 18.71 -3.89
CA GLU A 27 -7.87 17.60 -2.95
C GLU A 27 -6.59 16.74 -2.89
N ALA A 28 -5.92 16.54 -4.02
CA ALA A 28 -4.58 15.96 -4.06
C ALA A 28 -3.56 16.77 -3.24
N GLU A 29 -3.58 18.10 -3.34
CA GLU A 29 -2.72 18.98 -2.52
C GLU A 29 -2.98 18.79 -1.03
N ARG A 30 -4.24 18.89 -0.61
CA ARG A 30 -4.66 18.71 0.79
C ARG A 30 -4.31 17.32 1.32
N ALA A 31 -4.57 16.26 0.54
CA ALA A 31 -4.27 14.89 0.91
C ALA A 31 -2.77 14.68 1.15
N VAL A 32 -1.92 15.20 0.25
CA VAL A 32 -0.45 15.13 0.42
C VAL A 32 0.00 15.88 1.67
N GLU A 33 -0.59 17.04 1.97
CA GLU A 33 -0.25 17.80 3.16
C GLU A 33 -0.59 17.07 4.46
N LEU A 34 -1.79 16.46 4.52
CA LEU A 34 -2.20 15.64 5.66
C LEU A 34 -1.32 14.40 5.81
N LEU A 35 -1.00 13.71 4.72
CA LEU A 35 -0.12 12.54 4.76
C LEU A 35 1.30 12.89 5.21
N ILE A 36 1.86 14.03 4.78
CA ILE A 36 3.14 14.51 5.29
C ILE A 36 3.03 14.79 6.78
N LYS A 37 2.03 15.58 7.19
CA LYS A 37 1.81 16.02 8.56
C LYS A 37 1.70 14.84 9.53
N TYR A 38 0.92 13.82 9.16
CA TYR A 38 0.58 12.68 10.03
C TYR A 38 1.34 11.39 9.71
N SER A 39 2.30 11.41 8.77
CA SER A 39 3.09 10.22 8.40
C SER A 39 3.80 9.56 9.59
N LYS A 40 4.26 10.36 10.55
CA LYS A 40 4.97 9.88 11.74
C LYS A 40 4.03 9.26 12.77
N GLU A 41 2.93 9.93 13.12
CA GLU A 41 1.93 9.36 14.04
C GLU A 41 1.19 8.18 13.42
N GLY A 42 0.98 8.21 12.10
CA GLY A 42 0.28 7.17 11.35
C GLY A 42 -1.24 7.28 11.40
N VAL A 43 -1.79 8.35 11.97
CA VAL A 43 -3.24 8.58 12.09
C VAL A 43 -3.58 10.02 11.70
N ILE A 44 -4.52 10.18 10.77
CA ILE A 44 -5.11 11.47 10.42
C ILE A 44 -6.38 11.64 11.27
N PRO A 45 -6.48 12.69 12.10
CA PRO A 45 -7.64 12.92 12.95
C PRO A 45 -8.85 13.38 12.10
N LYS A 46 -10.04 12.93 12.49
CA LYS A 46 -11.29 13.24 11.77
C LYS A 46 -11.57 14.73 11.58
N GLU A 47 -11.06 15.59 12.48
CA GLU A 47 -11.27 17.04 12.42
C GLU A 47 -10.57 17.70 11.22
N GLU A 48 -9.61 17.01 10.59
CA GLU A 48 -8.89 17.47 9.40
C GLU A 48 -9.51 16.93 8.09
N LEU A 49 -10.57 16.13 8.20
CA LEU A 49 -11.14 15.36 7.10
C LEU A 49 -12.51 15.88 6.69
N ASP A 50 -12.75 15.81 5.39
CA ASP A 50 -14.08 15.92 4.79
C ASP A 50 -14.35 14.69 3.89
N GLU A 51 -15.54 14.65 3.31
CA GLU A 51 -15.98 13.53 2.48
C GLU A 51 -15.11 13.34 1.23
N GLU A 52 -14.64 14.43 0.60
CA GLU A 52 -13.81 14.35 -0.61
C GLU A 52 -12.44 13.74 -0.31
N LEU A 53 -11.81 14.14 0.79
CA LEU A 53 -10.55 13.56 1.25
C LEU A 53 -10.70 12.08 1.61
N VAL A 54 -11.78 11.72 2.31
CA VAL A 54 -12.06 10.32 2.68
C VAL A 54 -12.23 9.45 1.43
N ILE A 55 -12.96 9.93 0.42
CA ILE A 55 -13.12 9.24 -0.86
C ILE A 55 -11.78 9.10 -1.58
N LEU A 56 -10.96 10.16 -1.62
CA LEU A 56 -9.64 10.13 -2.25
C LEU A 56 -8.73 9.11 -1.56
N PHE A 57 -8.63 9.14 -0.23
CA PHE A 57 -7.81 8.21 0.54
C PHE A 57 -8.22 6.74 0.33
N GLU A 58 -9.52 6.44 0.34
CA GLU A 58 -10.04 5.10 0.08
C GLU A 58 -9.79 4.66 -1.37
N SER A 59 -9.97 5.56 -2.34
CA SER A 59 -9.81 5.24 -3.77
C SER A 59 -8.36 4.94 -4.16
N GLU A 60 -7.40 5.55 -3.45
CA GLU A 60 -5.96 5.42 -3.68
C GLU A 60 -5.29 4.48 -2.67
N LYS A 61 -6.02 3.96 -1.69
CA LYS A 61 -5.52 3.07 -0.62
C LYS A 61 -4.41 3.72 0.22
N LEU A 62 -4.59 4.99 0.54
CA LEU A 62 -3.61 5.83 1.25
C LEU A 62 -3.84 5.88 2.76
N ALA A 63 -5.10 5.87 3.20
CA ALA A 63 -5.49 5.88 4.59
C ALA A 63 -6.89 5.28 4.74
N PHE A 64 -7.18 4.69 5.89
CA PHE A 64 -8.39 3.90 6.09
C PHE A 64 -8.99 4.10 7.49
N PRO A 65 -10.32 4.05 7.64
CA PRO A 65 -10.97 4.13 8.95
C PRO A 65 -10.36 3.16 9.97
N ILE A 66 -10.04 3.63 11.18
CA ILE A 66 -9.45 2.76 12.22
C ILE A 66 -10.41 1.62 12.59
N LYS A 67 -11.73 1.90 12.60
CA LYS A 67 -12.74 0.90 12.89
C LYS A 67 -13.00 0.02 11.67
N SER A 68 -12.99 -1.29 11.86
CA SER A 68 -13.43 -2.25 10.85
C SER A 68 -14.58 -3.11 11.36
N GLU A 69 -15.39 -3.62 10.43
CA GLU A 69 -16.42 -4.59 10.80
C GLU A 69 -15.74 -5.90 11.23
N LYS A 70 -16.02 -6.37 12.45
CA LYS A 70 -15.52 -7.65 13.01
C LYS A 70 -13.99 -7.79 13.03
N ASP A 71 -13.27 -6.69 13.24
CA ASP A 71 -11.80 -6.66 13.25
C ASP A 71 -11.14 -7.19 11.96
N SER A 72 -11.87 -7.13 10.83
CA SER A 72 -11.38 -7.59 9.54
C SER A 72 -10.25 -6.72 9.01
N LEU A 73 -9.22 -7.37 8.45
CA LEU A 73 -8.09 -6.72 7.77
C LEU A 73 -8.38 -6.36 6.30
N SER A 74 -9.60 -6.61 5.81
CA SER A 74 -9.99 -6.24 4.45
C SER A 74 -10.31 -4.75 4.36
N TRP A 75 -9.66 -4.02 3.45
CA TRP A 75 -9.99 -2.62 3.17
C TRP A 75 -11.47 -2.42 2.87
N GLY A 76 -12.08 -3.30 2.05
CA GLY A 76 -13.50 -3.24 1.71
C GLY A 76 -14.49 -3.55 2.85
N SER A 77 -14.00 -3.88 4.05
CA SER A 77 -14.83 -4.10 5.25
C SER A 77 -14.78 -2.94 6.25
N ARG A 78 -14.09 -1.85 5.91
CA ARG A 78 -14.07 -0.63 6.71
C ARG A 78 -15.23 0.29 6.27
N PHE A 79 -15.94 0.86 7.24
CA PHE A 79 -17.07 1.75 6.94
C PHE A 79 -16.54 3.08 6.43
N LEU A 80 -16.89 3.46 5.20
CA LEU A 80 -16.50 4.76 4.67
C LEU A 80 -17.25 5.86 5.45
N ALA A 81 -16.54 6.52 6.35
CA ALA A 81 -17.06 7.57 7.21
C ALA A 81 -15.96 8.60 7.51
N VAL A 82 -16.37 9.82 7.87
CA VAL A 82 -15.46 10.84 8.41
C VAL A 82 -15.12 10.45 9.85
N GLU A 83 -14.06 9.66 10.00
CA GLU A 83 -13.48 9.25 11.26
C GLU A 83 -11.95 9.26 11.17
N ASP A 84 -11.27 8.96 12.27
CA ASP A 84 -9.81 8.90 12.27
C ASP A 84 -9.33 7.83 11.27
N LEU A 85 -8.38 8.20 10.42
CA LEU A 85 -7.85 7.32 9.38
C LEU A 85 -6.43 6.87 9.73
N GLU A 86 -6.21 5.56 9.70
CA GLU A 86 -4.91 4.92 9.80
C GLU A 86 -4.18 4.96 8.44
N ILE A 87 -2.93 5.41 8.44
CA ILE A 87 -2.04 5.43 7.28
C ILE A 87 -1.20 4.13 7.26
N PRO A 88 -1.23 3.32 6.19
CA PRO A 88 -0.42 2.11 6.12
C PRO A 88 1.09 2.40 6.18
N TYR A 89 1.87 1.46 6.74
CA TYR A 89 3.29 1.70 7.04
C TYR A 89 4.15 2.09 5.84
N VAL A 90 3.99 1.43 4.69
CA VAL A 90 4.77 1.80 3.49
C VAL A 90 4.40 3.22 3.03
N ILE A 91 3.12 3.61 3.12
CA ILE A 91 2.67 4.97 2.81
C ILE A 91 3.28 5.98 3.78
N ARG A 92 3.30 5.69 5.08
CA ARG A 92 3.95 6.53 6.10
C ARG A 92 5.42 6.81 5.76
N ILE A 93 6.17 5.78 5.34
CA ILE A 93 7.59 5.93 4.97
C ILE A 93 7.74 6.81 3.71
N ILE A 94 6.90 6.59 2.68
CA ILE A 94 6.92 7.40 1.46
C ILE A 94 6.73 8.88 1.77
N PHE A 95 5.73 9.23 2.58
CA PHE A 95 5.39 10.63 2.86
C PHE A 95 6.27 11.29 3.92
N SER A 96 6.88 10.53 4.83
CA SER A 96 7.85 11.07 5.80
C SER A 96 9.24 11.28 5.21
N GLU A 97 9.61 10.53 4.16
CA GLU A 97 10.97 10.52 3.61
C GLU A 97 11.07 10.92 2.15
N PHE A 98 9.94 11.13 1.47
CA PHE A 98 9.89 11.53 0.06
C PHE A 98 10.66 10.54 -0.85
N CYS A 99 10.51 9.25 -0.57
CA CYS A 99 11.20 8.16 -1.26
C CYS A 99 10.27 7.39 -2.23
N GLY A 100 10.87 6.59 -3.11
CA GLY A 100 10.13 5.68 -3.98
C GLY A 100 9.53 4.49 -3.21
N TRP A 101 8.64 3.75 -3.90
CA TRP A 101 7.98 2.59 -3.30
C TRP A 101 8.98 1.47 -2.94
N ARG A 102 10.08 1.31 -3.69
CA ARG A 102 11.10 0.27 -3.44
C ARG A 102 11.80 0.53 -2.11
N GLU A 103 12.24 1.77 -1.91
CA GLU A 103 12.93 2.21 -0.71
C GLU A 103 12.02 2.11 0.50
N ALA A 104 10.75 2.50 0.34
CA ALA A 104 9.76 2.40 1.41
C ALA A 104 9.49 0.94 1.83
N VAL A 105 9.38 0.03 0.86
CA VAL A 105 9.25 -1.41 1.13
C VAL A 105 10.50 -1.96 1.80
N GLU A 106 11.69 -1.71 1.25
CA GLU A 106 12.96 -2.16 1.84
C GLU A 106 13.10 -1.68 3.28
N LYS A 107 12.78 -0.40 3.51
CA LYS A 107 12.87 0.22 4.83
C LYS A 107 11.85 -0.37 5.81
N TYR A 108 10.60 -0.55 5.41
CA TYR A 108 9.59 -1.18 6.25
C TYR A 108 10.06 -2.55 6.74
N PHE A 109 10.50 -3.40 5.82
CA PHE A 109 10.95 -4.76 6.14
C PHE A 109 12.21 -4.75 7.03
N SER A 110 13.12 -3.79 6.80
CA SER A 110 14.26 -3.60 7.69
C SER A 110 13.84 -3.19 9.11
N LEU A 111 12.80 -2.35 9.27
CA LEU A 111 12.34 -1.86 10.57
C LEU A 111 11.68 -2.96 11.42
N ILE A 112 11.02 -3.93 10.79
CA ILE A 112 10.39 -5.06 11.48
C ILE A 112 11.37 -6.23 11.74
N GLY A 113 12.65 -6.08 11.37
CA GLY A 113 13.70 -7.06 11.64
C GLY A 113 13.84 -8.18 10.62
N GLU A 114 13.32 -8.01 9.39
CA GLU A 114 13.57 -8.97 8.30
C GLU A 114 15.07 -9.02 7.97
N LYS A 115 15.60 -10.23 7.81
CA LYS A 115 17.02 -10.48 7.56
C LYS A 115 17.44 -10.09 6.14
N ASP A 116 16.55 -10.24 5.17
CA ASP A 116 16.79 -9.83 3.78
C ASP A 116 15.63 -8.97 3.24
N PRO A 117 15.57 -7.67 3.61
CA PRO A 117 14.51 -6.77 3.17
C PRO A 117 14.45 -6.59 1.64
N LYS A 118 15.58 -6.76 0.95
CA LYS A 118 15.65 -6.64 -0.52
C LYS A 118 14.89 -7.76 -1.22
N VAL A 119 14.77 -8.93 -0.60
CA VAL A 119 13.92 -10.01 -1.12
C VAL A 119 12.45 -9.57 -1.17
N PHE A 120 11.97 -8.83 -0.17
CA PHE A 120 10.61 -8.32 -0.19
C PHE A 120 10.37 -7.25 -1.25
N VAL A 121 11.37 -6.44 -1.59
CA VAL A 121 11.26 -5.54 -2.76
C VAL A 121 11.01 -6.33 -4.04
N LYS A 122 11.74 -7.44 -4.24
CA LYS A 122 11.57 -8.33 -5.41
C LYS A 122 10.22 -9.05 -5.39
N ILE A 123 9.77 -9.50 -4.22
CA ILE A 123 8.45 -10.10 -4.05
C ILE A 123 7.37 -9.09 -4.46
N VAL A 124 7.42 -7.85 -3.95
CA VAL A 124 6.44 -6.81 -4.28
C VAL A 124 6.47 -6.46 -5.77
N GLU A 125 7.66 -6.39 -6.37
CA GLU A 125 7.81 -6.20 -7.81
C GLU A 125 7.10 -7.31 -8.61
N GLU A 126 7.35 -8.59 -8.27
CA GLU A 126 6.72 -9.70 -8.96
C GLU A 126 5.21 -9.79 -8.69
N VAL A 127 4.76 -9.34 -7.50
CA VAL A 127 3.33 -9.16 -7.21
C VAL A 127 2.71 -8.15 -8.17
N PHE A 128 3.38 -7.03 -8.42
CA PHE A 128 2.92 -6.05 -9.40
C PHE A 128 2.95 -6.63 -10.81
N GLU A 129 4.01 -7.31 -11.23
CA GLU A 129 4.12 -7.88 -12.58
C GLU A 129 3.07 -8.96 -12.87
N ARG A 130 2.80 -9.84 -11.90
CA ARG A 130 1.87 -10.97 -12.05
C ARG A 130 0.41 -10.63 -11.77
N ARG A 131 0.12 -9.38 -11.39
CA ARG A 131 -1.25 -8.93 -11.10
C ARG A 131 -2.16 -9.12 -12.32
N LYS A 132 -3.44 -9.36 -12.05
CA LYS A 132 -4.52 -9.20 -13.03
C LYS A 132 -5.34 -7.99 -12.61
N TYR A 133 -5.29 -6.93 -13.41
CA TYR A 133 -5.82 -5.62 -13.04
C TYR A 133 -5.14 -5.06 -11.77
N SER A 134 -5.87 -4.91 -10.67
CA SER A 134 -5.34 -4.50 -9.36
C SER A 134 -5.39 -5.63 -8.33
N PHE A 135 -5.46 -6.88 -8.79
CA PHE A 135 -5.61 -8.06 -7.94
C PHE A 135 -4.51 -9.09 -8.15
N ILE A 136 -4.23 -9.86 -7.10
CA ILE A 136 -3.37 -11.03 -7.14
C ILE A 136 -4.01 -12.19 -6.37
N THR A 137 -3.77 -13.43 -6.79
CA THR A 137 -4.32 -14.60 -6.10
C THR A 137 -3.36 -15.16 -5.05
N GLY A 138 -3.92 -15.90 -4.09
CA GLY A 138 -3.14 -16.63 -3.09
C GLY A 138 -2.22 -17.67 -3.71
N GLU A 139 -2.63 -18.30 -4.82
CA GLU A 139 -1.78 -19.23 -5.57
C GLU A 139 -0.55 -18.52 -6.15
N ALA A 140 -0.74 -17.37 -6.82
CA ALA A 140 0.37 -16.58 -7.33
C ALA A 140 1.29 -16.09 -6.20
N LEU A 141 0.73 -15.63 -5.07
CA LEU A 141 1.52 -15.25 -3.88
C LEU A 141 2.30 -16.44 -3.31
N THR A 142 1.72 -17.63 -3.31
CA THR A 142 2.38 -18.86 -2.87
C THR A 142 3.58 -19.17 -3.75
N GLU A 143 3.39 -19.16 -5.07
CA GLU A 143 4.47 -19.40 -6.03
C GLU A 143 5.59 -18.37 -5.92
N ILE A 144 5.27 -17.08 -5.81
CA ILE A 144 6.25 -16.01 -5.61
C ILE A 144 7.02 -16.25 -4.30
N SER A 145 6.33 -16.55 -3.20
CA SER A 145 6.96 -16.79 -1.89
C SER A 145 7.95 -17.95 -1.94
N LEU A 146 7.53 -19.07 -2.54
CA LEU A 146 8.37 -20.26 -2.69
C LEU A 146 9.59 -20.01 -3.58
N LYS A 147 9.44 -19.23 -4.65
CA LYS A 147 10.55 -18.82 -5.54
C LYS A 147 11.66 -18.09 -4.78
N TYR A 148 11.31 -17.31 -3.77
CA TYR A 148 12.27 -16.58 -2.93
C TYR A 148 12.62 -17.30 -1.62
N GLY A 149 12.23 -18.58 -1.46
CA GLY A 149 12.54 -19.38 -0.28
C GLY A 149 11.88 -18.89 1.00
N LYS A 150 10.72 -18.23 0.88
CA LYS A 150 9.93 -17.70 2.01
C LYS A 150 8.68 -18.55 2.23
N GLU A 151 8.23 -18.62 3.47
CA GLU A 151 6.98 -19.29 3.83
C GLU A 151 5.78 -18.44 3.33
N PRO A 152 4.87 -19.00 2.51
CA PRO A 152 3.77 -18.25 1.91
C PRO A 152 2.88 -17.48 2.90
N GLY A 153 2.49 -18.11 4.01
CA GLY A 153 1.65 -17.49 5.04
C GLY A 153 2.29 -16.25 5.64
N ALA A 154 3.58 -16.33 5.98
CA ALA A 154 4.38 -15.24 6.48
C ALA A 154 4.47 -14.10 5.47
N VAL A 155 4.79 -14.38 4.19
CA VAL A 155 4.85 -13.34 3.15
C VAL A 155 3.51 -12.63 3.01
N ILE A 156 2.40 -13.37 2.96
CA ILE A 156 1.07 -12.78 2.86
C ILE A 156 0.75 -11.92 4.08
N ALA A 157 1.06 -12.39 5.29
CA ALA A 157 0.83 -11.64 6.52
C ALA A 157 1.63 -10.34 6.54
N GLU A 158 2.90 -10.39 6.15
CA GLU A 158 3.77 -9.22 6.13
C GLU A 158 3.38 -8.20 5.06
N LEU A 159 3.03 -8.65 3.85
CA LEU A 159 2.56 -7.75 2.79
C LEU A 159 1.25 -7.05 3.18
N LYS A 160 0.38 -7.71 3.95
CA LYS A 160 -0.81 -7.10 4.55
C LYS A 160 -0.43 -6.08 5.62
N GLY A 161 0.44 -6.45 6.55
CA GLY A 161 0.92 -5.56 7.62
C GLY A 161 1.59 -4.30 7.06
N ALA A 162 2.34 -4.44 5.97
CA ALA A 162 2.97 -3.33 5.25
C ALA A 162 1.97 -2.37 4.58
N GLY A 163 0.74 -2.84 4.32
CA GLY A 163 -0.25 -2.13 3.51
C GLY A 163 -0.06 -2.26 2.00
N VAL A 164 0.67 -3.27 1.53
CA VAL A 164 0.90 -3.53 0.10
C VAL A 164 -0.30 -4.25 -0.52
N ILE A 165 -0.88 -5.20 0.21
CA ILE A 165 -2.07 -5.94 -0.21
C ILE A 165 -3.12 -5.98 0.90
N SER A 166 -4.37 -6.26 0.53
CA SER A 166 -5.45 -6.55 1.46
C SER A 166 -6.29 -7.72 0.95
N PRO A 167 -6.78 -8.63 1.81
CA PRO A 167 -7.77 -9.62 1.40
C PRO A 167 -8.97 -8.92 0.77
N PHE A 168 -9.43 -9.40 -0.38
CA PHE A 168 -10.62 -8.86 -1.03
C PHE A 168 -11.87 -9.56 -0.50
N ALA A 169 -12.66 -8.85 0.32
CA ALA A 169 -13.93 -9.34 0.85
C ALA A 169 -15.10 -8.75 0.05
N GLY A 170 -15.40 -9.34 -1.11
CA GLY A 170 -16.60 -8.99 -1.88
C GLY A 170 -17.82 -9.81 -1.45
N CYS A 171 -19.03 -9.24 -1.51
CA CYS A 171 -20.27 -9.98 -1.27
C CYS A 171 -20.85 -10.57 -2.56
N GLY A 172 -21.19 -11.86 -2.55
CA GLY A 172 -22.10 -12.48 -3.52
C GLY A 172 -21.51 -12.82 -4.91
N ARG A 173 -22.32 -12.64 -5.96
CA ARG A 173 -22.04 -13.12 -7.34
C ARG A 173 -20.82 -12.46 -7.99
N SER A 174 -20.45 -11.24 -7.61
CA SER A 174 -19.29 -10.51 -8.15
C SER A 174 -17.97 -11.15 -7.70
N LEU A 175 -17.83 -11.46 -6.41
CA LEU A 175 -16.68 -12.21 -5.89
C LEU A 175 -16.62 -13.59 -6.53
N SER A 176 -17.73 -14.31 -6.66
CA SER A 176 -17.75 -15.62 -7.31
C SER A 176 -17.36 -15.55 -8.80
N LYS A 177 -17.76 -14.50 -9.53
CA LYS A 177 -17.35 -14.28 -10.92
C LYS A 177 -15.86 -13.95 -11.02
N LEU A 178 -15.36 -13.07 -10.14
CA LEU A 178 -13.95 -12.70 -10.11
C LEU A 178 -13.09 -13.91 -9.74
N ALA A 179 -13.48 -14.67 -8.72
CA ALA A 179 -12.81 -15.91 -8.30
C ALA A 179 -12.76 -16.95 -9.40
N LYS A 180 -13.81 -17.08 -10.22
CA LYS A 180 -13.78 -17.94 -11.42
C LYS A 180 -12.82 -17.44 -12.50
N LEU A 181 -12.60 -16.13 -12.60
CA LEU A 181 -11.79 -15.52 -13.66
C LEU A 181 -10.30 -15.46 -13.32
N ILE A 182 -9.97 -15.20 -12.04
CA ILE A 182 -8.58 -15.02 -11.61
C ILE A 182 -8.09 -16.09 -10.62
N GLY A 183 -8.98 -16.75 -9.86
CA GLY A 183 -8.65 -17.71 -8.80
C GLY A 183 -9.06 -17.21 -7.39
N PHE A 184 -8.85 -18.03 -6.35
CA PHE A 184 -9.14 -17.70 -4.95
C PHE A 184 -8.07 -18.32 -4.01
N PRO A 185 -7.73 -17.71 -2.86
CA PRO A 185 -8.15 -16.40 -2.35
C PRO A 185 -7.63 -15.24 -3.20
N ILE A 186 -8.28 -14.07 -3.10
CA ILE A 186 -7.93 -12.87 -3.87
C ILE A 186 -7.49 -11.77 -2.92
N TYR A 187 -6.45 -11.06 -3.33
CA TYR A 187 -5.93 -9.88 -2.64
C TYR A 187 -5.98 -8.68 -3.58
N GLU A 188 -6.45 -7.56 -3.07
CA GLU A 188 -6.36 -6.26 -3.72
C GLU A 188 -4.97 -5.66 -3.42
N ILE A 189 -4.36 -5.07 -4.44
CA ILE A 189 -3.06 -4.39 -4.35
C ILE A 189 -3.29 -2.90 -4.07
N ASN A 190 -2.44 -2.30 -3.24
CA ASN A 190 -2.46 -0.87 -2.95
C ASN A 190 -2.32 -0.05 -4.25
N ARG A 191 -3.37 0.70 -4.61
CA ARG A 191 -3.44 1.41 -5.89
C ARG A 191 -2.37 2.49 -6.01
N PHE A 192 -2.10 3.23 -4.95
CA PHE A 192 -1.06 4.26 -4.95
C PHE A 192 0.33 3.67 -5.22
N LEU A 193 0.69 2.58 -4.54
CA LEU A 193 1.96 1.88 -4.79
C LEU A 193 2.05 1.37 -6.24
N LEU A 194 0.93 0.87 -6.76
CA LEU A 194 0.87 0.39 -8.13
C LEU A 194 1.10 1.51 -9.15
N LYS A 195 0.50 2.68 -8.95
CA LYS A 195 0.75 3.87 -9.78
C LYS A 195 2.21 4.33 -9.70
N MET A 196 2.83 4.28 -8.51
CA MET A 196 4.25 4.60 -8.36
C MET A 196 5.13 3.63 -9.16
N TYR A 197 4.81 2.33 -9.12
CA TYR A 197 5.48 1.31 -9.92
C TYR A 197 5.35 1.57 -11.42
N GLU A 198 4.13 1.82 -11.90
CA GLU A 198 3.86 2.08 -13.33
C GLU A 198 4.54 3.33 -13.88
N LYS A 199 4.76 4.37 -13.05
CA LYS A 199 5.54 5.56 -13.43
C LYS A 199 7.06 5.40 -13.30
N SER A 200 7.52 4.32 -12.68
CA SER A 200 8.95 4.04 -12.50
C SER A 200 9.54 3.20 -13.64
N LEU A 201 8.69 2.61 -14.49
CA LEU A 201 9.04 1.94 -15.74
C LEU A 201 9.14 2.95 -16.89
#